data_AF-A0ABD6P9D5-F1
#
_entry.id   AF-A0ABD6P9D5-F1
#
_cell.length_a   1.000
_cell.length_b   1.000
_cell.length_c   1.000
_cell.angle_alpha   90.00
_cell.angle_beta   90.00
_cell.angle_gamma   90.00
#
_symmetry.space_group_name_H-M   'P 1'
#
loop_
_entity.id
_entity.type
_entity.pdbx_description
1 polymer ?
#
loop_
_entity_poly.entity_id
_entity_poly.type
_entity_poly.pdbx_seq_one_letter_code
_entity_poly.pdbx_strand_id
1 'polypeptide(L)'
;MEPGRFRHRVKILNFTTSRDSSGQPVESWSGGDPVPAEVKGISGREQMSGGAEMAQATIRIWMRFRPEVYASSRVEVLSGPYKG
;
A
#
# COMPACT_ATOMS: atom_id res chain seq x y z
N MET A 1 8.97 3.66 22.24
CA MET A 1 8.67 4.25 20.92
C MET A 1 10.01 4.55 20.27
N GLU A 2 10.39 3.83 19.21
CA GLU A 2 11.72 3.92 18.61
C GLU A 2 11.78 5.13 17.64
N PRO A 3 12.54 6.20 17.93
CA PRO A 3 12.69 7.33 17.01
C PRO A 3 13.37 6.85 15.72
N GLY A 4 12.82 7.24 14.56
CA GLY A 4 13.37 6.89 13.24
C GLY A 4 12.86 5.59 12.60
N ARG A 5 11.94 4.87 13.24
CA ARG A 5 11.32 3.67 12.66
C ARG A 5 10.45 3.98 11.44
N PHE A 6 9.63 5.03 11.51
CA PHE A 6 8.72 5.43 10.42
C PHE A 6 9.36 6.44 9.46
N ARG A 7 10.44 6.00 8.79
CA ARG A 7 11.26 6.85 7.90
C ARG A 7 10.72 6.97 6.47
N HIS A 8 9.80 6.10 6.07
CA HIS A 8 9.21 6.08 4.74
C HIS A 8 7.87 6.81 4.71
N ARG A 9 7.40 7.18 3.52
CA ARG A 9 6.08 7.76 3.28
C ARG A 9 5.25 6.80 2.45
N VAL A 10 4.03 6.55 2.88
CA VAL A 10 3.06 5.72 2.17
C VAL A 10 1.72 6.45 2.05
N LYS A 11 0.99 6.20 0.98
CA LYS A 11 -0.38 6.66 0.79
C LYS A 11 -1.31 5.46 0.92
N ILE A 12 -2.32 5.58 1.78
CA ILE A 12 -3.38 4.58 1.89
C ILE A 12 -4.45 4.97 0.88
N LEU A 13 -4.74 4.08 -0.05
CA LEU A 13 -5.76 4.26 -1.07
C LEU A 13 -6.97 3.40 -0.72
N ASN A 14 -8.12 4.04 -0.53
CA ASN A 14 -9.38 3.37 -0.28
C ASN A 14 -10.20 3.31 -1.57
N PHE A 15 -10.90 2.20 -1.74
CA PHE A 15 -11.82 2.02 -2.86
C PHE A 15 -13.02 2.94 -2.69
N THR A 16 -13.34 3.67 -3.76
CA THR A 16 -14.52 4.53 -3.81
C THR A 16 -15.23 4.34 -5.15
N THR A 17 -16.54 4.44 -5.13
CA THR A 17 -17.36 4.45 -6.33
C THR A 17 -17.97 5.83 -6.52
N SER A 18 -17.87 6.35 -7.73
CA SER A 18 -18.53 7.59 -8.16
C SER A 18 -19.43 7.28 -9.35
N ARG A 19 -20.37 8.16 -9.70
CA ARG A 19 -21.18 8.02 -10.91
C ARG A 19 -20.67 8.97 -11.97
N ASP A 20 -20.52 8.49 -13.20
CA ASP A 20 -20.23 9.35 -14.33
C ASP A 20 -21.49 10.12 -14.77
N SER A 21 -21.31 10.99 -15.78
CA SER A 21 -22.41 11.76 -16.38
C SER A 21 -23.52 10.89 -16.99
N SER A 22 -23.23 9.62 -17.31
CA SER A 22 -24.19 8.64 -17.83
C SER A 22 -24.85 7.80 -16.72
N GLY A 23 -24.49 8.03 -15.46
CA GLY A 23 -24.98 7.29 -14.29
C GLY A 23 -24.29 5.95 -14.03
N GLN A 24 -23.27 5.58 -14.80
CA GLN A 24 -22.50 4.36 -14.62
C GLN A 24 -21.56 4.48 -13.40
N PRO A 25 -21.42 3.43 -12.59
CA PRO A 25 -20.47 3.43 -11.48
C PRO A 25 -19.03 3.37 -12.03
N VAL A 26 -18.21 4.34 -11.63
CA VAL A 26 -16.78 4.40 -11.90
C VAL A 26 -16.04 4.08 -10.62
N GLU A 27 -15.23 3.03 -10.70
CA GLU A 27 -14.37 2.58 -9.61
C GLU A 27 -13.10 3.43 -9.57
N SER A 28 -12.75 3.93 -8.39
CA SER A 28 -11.55 4.73 -8.20
C SER A 28 -10.89 4.47 -6.86
N TRP A 29 -9.57 4.65 -6.82
CA TRP A 29 -8.77 4.50 -5.61
C TRP A 29 -8.36 5.89 -5.13
N SER A 30 -9.01 6.37 -4.08
CA SER A 30 -8.74 7.68 -3.51
C SER A 30 -7.90 7.53 -2.25
N GLY A 31 -6.81 8.29 -2.15
CA GLY A 31 -5.96 8.31 -0.97
C GLY A 31 -5.88 9.67 -0.31
N GLY A 32 -5.76 9.67 1.02
CA GLY A 32 -5.51 10.86 1.82
C GLY A 32 -4.03 11.28 1.82
N ASP A 33 -3.63 12.05 2.84
CA ASP A 33 -2.26 12.54 2.98
C ASP A 33 -1.23 11.42 3.20
N PRO A 34 0.01 11.58 2.68
CA PRO A 34 1.12 10.66 2.93
C PRO A 34 1.43 10.47 4.43
N VAL A 35 1.33 9.23 4.90
CA VAL A 35 1.61 8.87 6.28
C VAL A 35 3.02 8.31 6.46
N PRO A 36 3.69 8.60 7.59
CA PRO A 36 4.99 8.00 7.90
C PRO A 36 4.83 6.52 8.26
N ALA A 37 5.68 5.66 7.68
CA ALA A 37 5.67 4.22 7.89
C ALA A 37 7.08 3.61 7.83
N GLU A 38 7.22 2.38 8.31
CA GLU A 38 8.33 1.47 8.00
C GLU A 38 7.84 0.50 6.92
N VAL A 39 8.67 0.22 5.92
CA VAL A 39 8.34 -0.66 4.79
C VAL A 39 9.49 -1.63 4.65
N LYS A 40 9.22 -2.93 4.80
CA LYS A 40 10.21 -4.00 4.71
C LYS A 40 9.63 -5.19 3.95
N GLY A 41 10.40 -5.78 3.05
CA GLY A 41 10.04 -7.09 2.48
C GLY A 41 10.27 -8.20 3.50
N ILE A 42 9.46 -9.24 3.42
CA ILE A 42 9.73 -10.50 4.10
C ILE A 42 10.60 -11.34 3.15
N SER A 43 11.81 -11.72 3.56
CA SER A 43 12.77 -12.40 2.69
C SER A 43 12.31 -13.82 2.28
N GLY A 44 12.02 -14.02 0.99
CA GLY A 44 12.89 -14.78 0.07
C GLY A 44 13.03 -16.31 0.16
N ARG A 45 12.20 -17.08 0.88
CA ARG A 45 12.19 -18.56 0.74
C ARG A 45 11.03 -19.14 -0.07
N GLU A 46 10.20 -18.30 -0.68
CA GLU A 46 9.05 -18.77 -1.48
C GLU A 46 9.16 -18.41 -2.97
N GLN A 47 10.29 -17.82 -3.39
CA GLN A 47 10.53 -17.36 -4.76
C GLN A 47 11.29 -18.40 -5.62
N MET A 48 10.92 -19.68 -5.55
CA MET A 48 11.50 -20.74 -6.40
C MET A 48 10.45 -21.56 -7.16
N SER A 49 9.21 -21.07 -7.30
CA SER A 49 8.17 -21.80 -8.05
C SER A 49 7.33 -20.86 -8.90
N GLY A 50 7.69 -20.74 -10.18
CA GLY A 50 6.72 -20.45 -11.24
C GLY A 50 6.69 -19.03 -11.80
N GLY A 51 7.58 -18.74 -12.74
CA GLY A 51 7.32 -18.14 -14.07
C GLY A 51 6.40 -16.92 -14.27
N ALA A 52 5.91 -16.25 -13.24
CA ALA A 52 5.09 -15.04 -13.37
C ALA A 52 5.98 -13.78 -13.33
N GLU A 53 5.81 -12.89 -14.31
CA GLU A 53 6.61 -11.67 -14.52
C GLU A 53 6.50 -10.62 -13.39
N MET A 54 5.68 -10.86 -12.37
CA MET A 54 5.68 -10.11 -11.13
C MET A 54 5.84 -11.08 -9.96
N ALA A 55 7.04 -11.15 -9.39
CA ALA A 55 7.25 -11.86 -8.14
C ALA A 55 6.35 -11.24 -7.06
N GLN A 56 5.34 -11.97 -6.61
CA GLN A 56 4.51 -11.55 -5.48
C GLN A 56 5.40 -11.50 -4.23
N ALA A 57 5.89 -10.31 -3.89
CA ALA A 57 6.67 -10.08 -2.69
C ALA A 57 5.72 -9.75 -1.54
N THR A 58 5.81 -10.50 -0.43
CA THR A 58 5.10 -10.15 0.78
C THR A 58 5.81 -8.98 1.47
N ILE A 59 5.14 -7.82 1.53
CA ILE A 59 5.66 -6.60 2.14
C ILE A 59 4.99 -6.40 3.49
N ARG A 60 5.79 -6.12 4.52
CA ARG A 60 5.32 -5.74 5.85
C ARG A 60 5.48 -4.23 6.05
N ILE A 61 4.36 -3.58 6.36
CA ILE A 61 4.29 -2.14 6.61
C ILE A 61 3.92 -1.90 8.08
N TRP A 62 4.74 -1.13 8.78
CA TRP A 62 4.42 -0.69 10.14
C TRP A 62 4.10 0.80 10.11
N MET A 63 2.99 1.18 10.73
CA MET A 63 2.59 2.57 10.90
C MET A 63 1.93 2.76 12.25
N ARG A 64 1.66 4.01 12.64
CA ARG A 64 0.78 4.28 13.78
C ARG A 64 -0.64 3.79 13.45
N PHE A 65 -1.40 3.47 14.49
CA PHE A 65 -2.81 3.09 14.32
C PHE A 65 -3.57 4.18 13.55
N ARG A 66 -4.35 3.75 12.56
CA ARG A 66 -5.28 4.58 11.82
C ARG A 66 -6.57 3.78 11.59
N PRO A 67 -7.75 4.35 11.88
CA PRO A 67 -9.02 3.64 11.72
C PRO A 67 -9.45 3.49 10.25
N GLU A 68 -8.85 4.25 9.34
CA GLU A 68 -9.17 4.30 7.90
C GLU A 68 -8.45 3.24 7.05
N VAL A 69 -7.73 2.30 7.69
CA VAL A 69 -6.99 1.22 7.02
C VAL A 69 -7.83 -0.05 7.04
N TYR A 70 -8.16 -0.57 5.86
CA TYR A 70 -8.97 -1.77 5.67
C TYR A 70 -8.19 -2.84 4.88
N ALA A 71 -8.64 -4.10 4.95
CA ALA A 71 -8.05 -5.18 4.16
C ALA A 71 -8.23 -4.98 2.64
N SER A 72 -9.22 -4.19 2.23
CA SER A 72 -9.46 -3.80 0.84
C SER A 72 -8.64 -2.58 0.41
N SER A 73 -7.98 -1.87 1.32
CA SER A 73 -7.15 -0.71 0.98
C SER A 73 -5.93 -1.14 0.17
N ARG A 74 -5.52 -0.30 -0.78
CA ARG A 74 -4.22 -0.39 -1.44
C ARG A 74 -3.24 0.55 -0.74
N VAL A 75 -1.95 0.26 -0.89
CA VAL A 75 -0.89 1.12 -0.38
C VAL A 75 0.06 1.48 -1.51
N GLU A 76 0.27 2.78 -1.69
CA GLU A 76 1.27 3.34 -2.59
C GLU A 76 2.48 3.76 -1.75
N VAL A 77 3.69 3.32 -2.13
CA VAL A 77 4.91 3.67 -1.39
C VAL A 77 5.56 4.86 -2.07
N LEU A 78 5.59 6.00 -1.38
CA LEU A 78 6.11 7.26 -1.94
C LEU A 78 7.61 7.45 -1.70
N SER A 79 8.16 6.79 -0.67
CA SER A 79 9.61 6.75 -0.40
C SER A 79 10.05 5.44 0.23
N GLY A 80 11.32 5.07 0.04
CA GLY A 80 11.91 3.84 0.57
C GLY A 80 12.20 2.78 -0.51
N PRO A 81 12.51 1.54 -0.09
CA PRO A 81 13.03 0.49 -0.99
C PRO A 81 12.00 -0.06 -1.99
N TYR A 82 10.71 0.13 -1.74
CA TYR A 82 9.61 -0.32 -2.60
C TYR A 82 8.85 0.84 -3.22
N LYS A 83 9.50 1.99 -3.42
CA LYS A 83 8.86 3.16 -4.04
C LYS A 83 8.39 2.82 -5.46
N GLY A 84 7.11 3.03 -5.73
CA GLY A 84 6.46 2.72 -7.00
C GLY A 84 4.98 2.42 -6.82
#